data_AF-A0A820P6N0-F1
#
_entry.id   AF-A0A820P6N0-F1
#
_cell.length_a   1.000
_cell.length_b   1.000
_cell.length_c   1.000
_cell.angle_alpha   90.00
_cell.angle_beta   90.00
_cell.angle_gamma   90.00
#
_symmetry.space_group_name_H-M   'P 1'
#
loop_
_entity.id
_entity.type
_entity.pdbx_description
1 polymer ?
#
loop_
_entity_poly.entity_id
_entity_poly.type
_entity_poly.pdbx_seq_one_letter_code
_entity_poly.pdbx_strand_id
1 'polypeptide(L)'
;DYLDLSNEKKYFGLLIEDLTQDFAYRWLDSTKTLKKQLTTNIGSYHLYFKVRFFVTDPWIQIDDEFTKYLYVLQLKKELLSGKIWCPRTLATILASYIVQSELGDYDIHEHQTGYLNDFRFVPFQNSDFESEVQQYHKQHR
;
A
#
# COMPACT_ATOMS: atom_id res chain seq x y z
N ASP A 1 7.60 21.81 4.46
CA ASP A 1 7.54 20.36 4.21
C ASP A 1 6.52 20.06 3.12
N TYR A 2 6.93 19.45 2.00
CA TYR A 2 6.09 19.29 0.80
C TYR A 2 4.92 18.29 0.99
N LEU A 3 5.06 17.36 1.94
CA LEU A 3 4.05 16.35 2.29
C LEU A 3 3.50 16.53 3.71
N ASP A 4 3.93 17.57 4.42
CA ASP A 4 3.55 17.89 5.81
C ASP A 4 3.69 16.75 6.85
N LEU A 5 4.57 15.77 6.61
CA LEU A 5 4.82 14.63 7.52
C LEU A 5 5.76 14.97 8.70
N SER A 6 5.79 16.24 9.12
CA SER A 6 6.84 16.81 9.98
C SER A 6 7.01 16.07 11.32
N ASN A 7 5.91 15.57 11.90
CA ASN A 7 5.90 14.86 13.18
C ASN A 7 6.11 13.33 13.07
N GLU A 8 6.01 12.76 11.87
CA GLU A 8 5.94 11.30 11.69
C GLU A 8 6.90 10.74 10.61
N LYS A 9 7.82 11.57 10.12
CA LYS A 9 8.90 11.18 9.18
C LYS A 9 9.69 9.93 9.57
N LYS A 10 9.72 9.56 10.86
CA LYS A 10 10.43 8.38 11.40
C LYS A 10 9.94 7.06 10.80
N TYR A 11 8.70 7.02 10.29
CA TYR A 11 8.10 5.83 9.70
C TYR A 11 8.48 5.61 8.23
N PHE A 12 8.97 6.65 7.58
CA PHE A 12 9.22 6.66 6.14
C PHE A 12 10.71 6.62 5.81
N GLY A 13 11.00 6.20 4.59
CA GLY A 13 12.33 6.23 4.03
C GLY A 13 12.31 6.43 2.52
N LEU A 14 13.50 6.66 1.98
CA LEU A 14 13.72 6.66 0.53
C LEU A 14 14.41 5.36 0.16
N LEU A 15 13.79 4.63 -0.76
CA LEU A 15 14.32 3.42 -1.36
C LEU A 15 14.87 3.79 -2.75
N ILE A 16 16.03 3.27 -3.10
CA ILE A 16 16.65 3.43 -4.42
C ILE A 16 16.90 2.05 -5.03
N GLU A 17 16.74 1.97 -6.34
CA GLU A 17 17.15 0.81 -7.12
C GLU A 17 18.66 0.84 -7.35
N ASP A 18 19.35 -0.20 -6.90
CA ASP A 18 20.78 -0.38 -7.10
C ASP A 18 21.02 -1.00 -8.47
N LEU A 19 21.35 -0.14 -9.44
CA LEU A 19 21.65 -0.54 -10.81
C LEU A 19 22.99 -1.26 -10.97
N THR A 20 23.77 -1.41 -9.89
CA THR A 20 25.05 -2.12 -9.90
C THR A 20 25.00 -3.51 -9.27
N GLN A 21 23.96 -3.82 -8.48
CA GLN A 21 23.76 -5.12 -7.85
C GLN A 21 22.39 -5.69 -8.23
N ASP A 22 22.29 -6.31 -9.41
CA ASP A 22 21.13 -7.09 -9.85
C ASP A 22 19.75 -6.39 -9.65
N PHE A 23 19.69 -5.07 -9.84
CA PHE A 23 18.47 -4.25 -9.61
C PHE A 23 17.89 -4.39 -8.19
N ALA A 24 18.74 -4.68 -7.21
CA ALA A 24 18.32 -4.79 -5.81
C ALA A 24 17.89 -3.44 -5.25
N TYR A 25 16.84 -3.41 -4.44
CA TYR A 25 16.40 -2.19 -3.78
C TYR A 25 17.14 -2.00 -2.45
N ARG A 26 17.65 -0.80 -2.19
CA ARG A 26 18.31 -0.42 -0.92
C ARG A 26 17.72 0.85 -0.33
N TRP A 27 17.60 0.90 1.00
CA TRP A 27 17.19 2.10 1.72
C TRP A 27 18.34 3.09 1.81
N LEU A 28 18.05 4.37 1.60
CA LEU A 28 19.00 5.45 1.83
C LEU A 28 19.16 5.70 3.34
N ASP A 29 20.41 5.95 3.72
CA ASP A 29 20.81 6.34 5.07
C ASP A 29 20.63 7.85 5.23
N SER A 30 19.74 8.27 6.13
CA SER A 30 19.44 9.69 6.38
C SER A 30 20.60 10.44 7.03
N THR A 31 21.59 9.74 7.58
CA THR A 31 22.79 10.35 8.21
C THR A 31 23.89 10.66 7.19
N LYS A 32 23.78 10.17 5.95
CA LYS A 32 24.78 10.32 4.89
C LYS A 32 24.25 11.18 3.75
N THR A 33 25.14 11.92 3.11
CA THR A 33 24.77 12.69 1.92
C THR A 33 24.41 11.78 0.75
N LEU A 34 23.48 12.21 -0.10
CA LEU A 34 23.10 11.47 -1.31
C LEU A 34 24.32 11.16 -2.18
N LYS A 35 25.22 12.12 -2.39
CA LYS A 35 26.45 11.94 -3.20
C LYS A 35 27.33 10.77 -2.74
N LYS A 36 27.37 10.45 -1.44
CA LYS A 36 28.15 9.32 -0.92
C LYS A 36 27.45 7.96 -1.13
N GLN A 37 26.15 7.98 -1.39
CA GLN A 37 25.30 6.79 -1.50
C GLN A 37 24.88 6.50 -2.95
N LEU A 38 24.93 7.52 -3.81
CA LEU A 38 24.67 7.43 -5.24
C LEU A 38 26.02 7.24 -5.95
N THR A 39 26.44 5.98 -6.07
CA THR A 39 27.77 5.59 -6.57
C THR A 39 27.94 5.75 -8.07
N THR A 40 26.86 5.91 -8.84
CA THR A 40 26.90 5.56 -10.27
C THR A 40 26.77 6.70 -11.29
N ASN A 41 26.95 8.00 -11.03
CA ASN A 41 26.94 9.05 -12.08
C ASN A 41 25.92 8.86 -13.25
N ILE A 42 24.70 8.43 -12.92
CA ILE A 42 23.63 8.23 -13.89
C ILE A 42 22.90 9.55 -13.96
N GLY A 43 22.57 10.02 -15.17
CA GLY A 43 21.96 11.34 -15.38
C GLY A 43 20.66 11.56 -14.59
N SER A 44 19.97 10.49 -14.18
CA SER A 44 18.78 10.54 -13.33
C SER A 44 18.70 9.34 -12.37
N TYR A 45 18.24 9.59 -11.15
CA TYR A 45 17.95 8.55 -10.15
C TYR A 45 16.45 8.49 -9.86
N HIS A 46 15.91 7.28 -9.73
CA HIS A 46 14.55 7.05 -9.27
C HIS A 46 14.57 6.72 -7.77
N LEU A 47 13.90 7.55 -6.98
CA LEU A 47 13.74 7.35 -5.54
C LEU A 47 12.28 7.05 -5.24
N TYR A 48 12.05 6.04 -4.42
CA TYR A 48 10.72 5.63 -3.98
C TYR A 48 10.55 6.02 -2.51
N PHE A 49 9.64 6.95 -2.24
CA PHE A 49 9.22 7.25 -0.87
C PHE A 49 8.26 6.17 -0.38
N LYS A 50 8.60 5.52 0.73
CA LYS A 50 7.86 4.36 1.26
C LYS A 50 7.86 4.33 2.78
N VAL A 51 6.85 3.70 3.36
CA VAL A 51 6.83 3.23 4.74
C VAL A 51 7.95 2.19 4.88
N ARG A 52 8.86 2.44 5.81
CA ARG A 52 10.00 1.58 6.12
C ARG A 52 9.74 0.71 7.34
N PHE A 53 8.98 1.23 8.30
CA PHE A 53 8.74 0.56 9.59
C PHE A 53 7.24 0.49 9.87
N PHE A 54 6.68 -0.72 9.88
CA PHE A 54 5.31 -0.93 10.33
C PHE A 54 5.27 -1.07 11.85
N VAL A 55 4.35 -0.35 12.49
CA VAL A 55 4.09 -0.44 13.93
C VAL A 55 3.01 -1.50 14.18
N THR A 56 2.99 -2.06 15.39
CA THR A 56 2.05 -3.12 15.78
C THR A 56 0.61 -2.65 15.91
N ASP A 57 0.41 -1.39 16.32
CA ASP A 57 -0.91 -0.77 16.41
C ASP A 57 -0.87 0.63 15.76
N PRO A 58 -1.10 0.70 14.44
CA PRO A 58 -1.06 1.97 13.71
C PRO A 58 -2.13 2.95 14.18
N TRP A 59 -3.27 2.48 14.68
CA TRP A 59 -4.36 3.36 15.09
C TRP A 59 -4.02 4.13 16.37
N ILE A 60 -3.30 3.50 17.29
CA ILE A 60 -2.89 4.11 18.56
C ILE A 60 -1.57 4.89 18.42
N GLN A 61 -0.65 4.45 17.55
CA GLN A 61 0.73 4.98 17.50
C GLN A 61 0.98 6.02 16.41
N ILE A 62 0.00 6.24 15.53
CA ILE A 62 0.06 7.22 14.45
C ILE A 62 -1.08 8.19 14.70
N ASP A 63 -0.75 9.46 14.89
CA ASP A 63 -1.75 10.50 15.17
C ASP A 63 -2.25 11.11 13.86
N ASP A 64 -1.37 11.22 12.87
CA ASP A 64 -1.71 11.84 11.58
C ASP A 64 -2.46 10.86 10.67
N GLU A 65 -3.69 11.24 10.31
CA GLU A 65 -4.55 10.49 9.38
C GLU A 65 -3.90 10.34 8.00
N PHE A 66 -3.12 11.32 7.56
CA PHE A 66 -2.43 11.20 6.27
C PHE A 66 -1.34 10.12 6.30
N THR A 67 -0.55 10.02 7.38
CA THR A 67 0.35 8.88 7.58
C THR A 67 -0.39 7.55 7.61
N LYS A 68 -1.50 7.43 8.36
CA LYS A 68 -2.31 6.19 8.38
C LYS A 68 -2.76 5.79 6.98
N TYR A 69 -3.21 6.75 6.20
CA TYR A 69 -3.59 6.54 4.81
C TYR A 69 -2.41 6.03 3.96
N LEU A 70 -1.22 6.63 4.09
CA LEU A 70 -0.01 6.17 3.37
C LEU A 70 0.39 4.74 3.75
N TYR A 71 0.21 4.34 5.01
CA TYR A 71 0.38 2.95 5.46
C TYR A 71 -0.57 2.00 4.72
N VAL A 72 -1.87 2.33 4.72
CA VAL A 72 -2.89 1.53 4.04
C VAL A 72 -2.58 1.43 2.54
N LEU A 73 -2.19 2.53 1.89
CA LEU A 73 -1.82 2.51 0.48
C LEU A 73 -0.63 1.58 0.18
N GLN A 74 0.40 1.57 1.03
CA GLN A 74 1.53 0.68 0.84
C GLN A 74 1.12 -0.79 1.04
N LEU A 75 0.34 -1.08 2.09
CA LEU A 75 -0.18 -2.43 2.32
C LEU A 75 -1.06 -2.92 1.16
N LYS A 76 -1.96 -2.07 0.62
CA LYS A 76 -2.76 -2.37 -0.58
C LYS A 76 -1.87 -2.78 -1.76
N LYS A 77 -0.83 -2.00 -2.04
CA LYS A 77 0.13 -2.29 -3.13
C LYS A 77 0.91 -3.58 -2.89
N GLU A 78 1.35 -3.82 -1.66
CA GLU A 78 2.13 -5.00 -1.32
C GLU A 78 1.29 -6.28 -1.36
N LEU A 79 0.04 -6.22 -0.89
CA LEU A 79 -0.95 -7.29 -1.02
C LEU A 79 -1.21 -7.63 -2.49
N LEU A 80 -1.48 -6.62 -3.33
CA LEU A 80 -1.69 -6.81 -4.77
C LEU A 80 -0.47 -7.42 -5.48
N SER A 81 0.73 -7.01 -5.08
CA SER A 81 1.98 -7.55 -5.64
C SER A 81 2.33 -8.96 -5.16
N GLY A 82 1.62 -9.50 -4.16
CA GLY A 82 1.93 -10.79 -3.54
C GLY A 82 3.17 -10.79 -2.65
N LYS A 83 3.71 -9.62 -2.28
CA LYS A 83 4.89 -9.51 -1.41
C LYS A 83 4.57 -9.84 0.04
N ILE A 84 3.34 -9.56 0.47
CA ILE A 84 2.84 -9.95 1.78
C ILE A 84 2.12 -11.28 1.62
N TRP A 85 2.52 -12.27 2.43
CA TRP A 85 1.73 -13.49 2.56
C TRP A 85 0.43 -13.17 3.29
N CYS A 86 -0.70 -13.39 2.64
CA CYS A 86 -2.02 -13.13 3.19
C CYS A 86 -2.94 -14.32 2.88
N PRO A 87 -3.54 -14.98 3.88
CA PRO A 87 -4.56 -15.99 3.65
C PRO A 87 -5.72 -15.42 2.85
N ARG A 88 -6.31 -16.22 1.93
CA ARG A 88 -7.44 -15.79 1.10
C ARG A 88 -8.56 -15.16 1.93
N THR A 89 -8.98 -15.80 3.00
CA THR A 89 -10.05 -15.30 3.88
C THR A 89 -9.77 -13.88 4.39
N LEU A 90 -8.53 -13.63 4.82
CA LEU A 90 -8.14 -12.30 5.29
C LEU A 90 -8.06 -11.30 4.13
N ALA A 91 -7.50 -11.70 2.99
CA ALA A 91 -7.42 -10.85 1.80
C ALA A 91 -8.81 -10.43 1.29
N THR A 92 -9.79 -11.34 1.33
CA THR A 92 -11.19 -11.06 0.98
C THR A 92 -11.79 -10.02 1.92
N ILE A 93 -11.58 -10.17 3.24
CA ILE A 93 -12.05 -9.19 4.24
C ILE A 93 -11.41 -7.81 3.99
N LEU A 94 -10.09 -7.75 3.82
CA LEU A 94 -9.38 -6.51 3.52
C LEU A 94 -9.89 -5.85 2.22
N ALA A 95 -10.08 -6.65 1.16
CA ALA A 95 -10.63 -6.18 -0.11
C ALA A 95 -12.03 -5.59 0.07
N SER A 96 -12.88 -6.21 0.88
CA SER A 96 -14.23 -5.68 1.14
C SER A 96 -14.22 -4.35 1.91
N TYR A 97 -13.29 -4.16 2.84
CA TYR A 97 -13.10 -2.85 3.49
C TYR A 97 -12.55 -1.79 2.52
N ILE A 98 -11.69 -2.18 1.58
CA ILE A 98 -11.24 -1.28 0.51
C ILE A 98 -12.44 -0.84 -0.32
N VAL A 99 -13.30 -1.78 -0.75
CA VAL A 99 -14.51 -1.47 -1.51
C VAL A 99 -15.42 -0.53 -0.73
N GLN A 100 -15.69 -0.83 0.55
CA GLN A 100 -16.51 0.01 1.43
C GLN A 100 -15.94 1.43 1.52
N SER A 101 -14.62 1.59 1.61
CA SER A 101 -14.00 2.91 1.69
C SER A 101 -14.07 3.72 0.40
N GLU A 102 -14.15 3.06 -0.76
CA GLU A 102 -14.10 3.71 -2.09
C GLU A 102 -15.51 3.93 -2.66
N LEU A 103 -16.45 3.03 -2.39
CA LEU A 103 -17.81 3.04 -2.93
C LEU A 103 -18.88 3.42 -1.88
N GLY A 104 -18.53 3.41 -0.59
CA GLY A 104 -19.51 3.60 0.49
C GLY A 104 -20.32 2.33 0.75
N ASP A 105 -21.52 2.50 1.31
CA ASP A 105 -22.41 1.38 1.63
C ASP A 105 -22.92 0.68 0.37
N TYR A 106 -23.08 -0.64 0.45
CA TYR A 106 -23.71 -1.39 -0.63
C TYR A 106 -25.17 -0.96 -0.84
N ASP A 107 -25.44 -0.43 -2.04
CA ASP A 107 -26.76 -0.21 -2.63
C ASP A 107 -27.02 -1.15 -3.83
N ILE A 108 -28.19 -1.78 -3.90
CA ILE A 108 -28.54 -2.76 -4.95
C ILE A 108 -28.78 -2.13 -6.34
N HIS A 109 -29.18 -0.87 -6.40
CA HIS A 109 -29.43 -0.15 -7.64
C HIS A 109 -28.11 0.34 -8.26
N GLU A 110 -27.14 0.70 -7.42
CA GLU A 110 -25.82 1.16 -7.84
C GLU A 110 -24.84 0.00 -8.10
N HIS A 111 -24.81 -1.01 -7.22
CA HIS A 111 -23.82 -2.08 -7.23
C HIS A 111 -24.32 -3.34 -7.96
N GLN A 112 -24.50 -3.21 -9.28
CA GLN A 112 -24.93 -4.31 -10.15
C GLN A 112 -23.83 -5.34 -10.39
N THR A 113 -24.17 -6.48 -10.99
CA THR A 113 -23.20 -7.54 -11.30
C THR A 113 -21.98 -7.00 -12.05
N GLY A 114 -20.78 -7.28 -11.53
CA GLY A 114 -19.51 -6.84 -12.12
C GLY A 114 -19.03 -5.46 -11.67
N TYR A 115 -19.66 -4.82 -10.68
CA TYR A 115 -19.20 -3.52 -10.15
C TYR A 115 -17.78 -3.53 -9.56
N LEU A 116 -17.22 -4.73 -9.31
CA LEU A 116 -15.84 -4.92 -8.85
C LEU A 116 -14.83 -5.21 -9.97
N ASN A 117 -15.26 -5.27 -11.24
CA ASN A 117 -14.40 -5.70 -12.36
C ASN A 117 -13.18 -4.80 -12.58
N ASP A 118 -13.24 -3.53 -12.16
CA ASP A 118 -12.13 -2.57 -12.28
C ASP A 118 -11.17 -2.62 -11.09
N PHE A 119 -11.52 -3.34 -10.02
CA PHE A 119 -10.68 -3.46 -8.84
C PHE A 119 -9.69 -4.62 -8.95
N ARG A 120 -8.47 -4.41 -8.45
CA ARG A 120 -7.45 -5.44 -8.30
C ARG A 120 -6.92 -5.42 -6.88
N PHE A 121 -7.20 -6.46 -6.12
CA PHE A 121 -6.84 -6.54 -4.70
C PHE A 121 -5.66 -7.48 -4.43
N VAL A 122 -5.60 -8.58 -5.18
CA VAL A 122 -4.65 -9.69 -4.98
C VAL A 122 -4.05 -10.14 -6.32
N PRO A 123 -2.87 -10.75 -6.31
CA PRO A 123 -2.33 -11.38 -7.51
C PRO A 123 -3.24 -12.53 -7.97
N PHE A 124 -3.39 -12.69 -9.28
CA PHE A 124 -4.22 -13.76 -9.88
C PHE A 124 -5.68 -13.78 -9.38
N GLN A 125 -6.27 -12.60 -9.14
CA GLN A 125 -7.68 -12.45 -8.78
C GLN A 125 -8.60 -13.17 -9.77
N ASN A 126 -9.63 -13.83 -9.25
CA ASN A 126 -10.64 -14.56 -10.03
C ASN A 126 -12.06 -14.17 -9.59
N SER A 127 -13.06 -14.63 -10.35
CA SER A 127 -14.48 -14.34 -10.11
C SER A 127 -14.98 -14.83 -8.76
N ASP A 128 -14.44 -15.94 -8.25
CA ASP A 128 -14.82 -16.48 -6.95
C ASP A 128 -14.38 -15.53 -5.83
N PHE A 129 -13.16 -15.00 -5.92
CA PHE A 129 -12.66 -14.01 -4.98
C PHE A 129 -13.54 -12.75 -5.00
N GLU A 130 -13.86 -12.23 -6.19
CA GLU A 130 -14.73 -11.07 -6.32
C GLU A 130 -16.12 -11.31 -5.71
N SER A 131 -16.68 -12.51 -5.92
CA SER A 131 -17.97 -12.90 -5.34
C SER A 131 -17.92 -12.93 -3.82
N GLU A 132 -16.85 -13.45 -3.22
CA GLU A 132 -16.64 -13.42 -1.77
C GLU A 132 -16.53 -11.98 -1.26
N VAL A 133 -15.78 -11.11 -1.97
CA VAL A 133 -15.64 -9.68 -1.59
C VAL A 133 -16.99 -8.97 -1.61
N GLN A 134 -17.82 -9.21 -2.62
CA GLN A 134 -19.18 -8.65 -2.69
C GLN A 134 -20.05 -9.11 -1.50
N GLN A 135 -19.92 -10.37 -1.08
CA GLN A 135 -20.67 -10.89 0.08
C GLN A 135 -20.30 -10.17 1.37
N TYR A 136 -19.01 -9.87 1.57
CA TYR A 136 -18.57 -9.10 2.73
C TYR A 136 -18.93 -7.62 2.62
N HIS A 137 -18.83 -7.00 1.43
CA HIS A 137 -19.22 -5.60 1.23
C HIS A 137 -20.68 -5.34 1.64
N LYS A 138 -21.58 -6.28 1.35
CA LYS A 138 -23.00 -6.22 1.75
C LYS A 138 -23.23 -6.25 3.27
N GLN A 139 -22.24 -6.64 4.07
CA GLN A 139 -22.34 -6.81 5.52
C GLN A 139 -21.79 -5.62 6.32
N HIS A 140 -21.03 -4.71 5.69
CA HIS A 140 -20.31 -3.62 6.36
C HIS A 140 -21.16 -2.42 6.80
N ARG A 141 -22.48 -2.59 6.96
CA ARG A 141 -23.40 -1.51 7.38
C ARG A 141 -23.09 -0.94 8.75
#